data_AF-A0A285I272-F1
#
_entry.id   AF-A0A285I272-F1
#
_cell.length_a   1.000
_cell.length_b   1.000
_cell.length_c   1.000
_cell.angle_alpha   90.00
_cell.angle_beta   90.00
_cell.angle_gamma   90.00
#
_symmetry.space_group_name_H-M   'P 1'
#
loop_
_entity.id
_entity.type
_entity.pdbx_description
1 polymer ?
#
loop_
_entity_poly.entity_id
_entity_poly.type
_entity_poly.pdbx_seq_one_letter_code
_entity_poly.pdbx_strand_id
1 'polypeptide(L)'
;MGAIKKLEDEFLLEVDDKSQVFLDSFNSEVDYGLTQVFSRCLLEKDVNRVKMEYKRNLQQCNKVEFVNCTPHQIRVLGDNNKVLLDLKGIKNPARVSQKKEEKMKVGGVPVITKNTRIVSNLPSPRPGIIYIVSGFVKNTLNHRMDLVAPDTCADSVVKDGEGKIVGVRRLIK
;
A
#
# COMPACT_ATOMS: atom_id res chain seq x y z
N MET A 1 -32.59 5.95 -42.08
CA MET A 1 -32.19 7.36 -41.87
C MET A 1 -32.87 7.87 -40.61
N GLY A 2 -32.23 8.20 -39.50
CA GLY A 2 -30.84 8.11 -39.02
C GLY A 2 -30.90 8.45 -37.52
N ALA A 3 -30.31 7.61 -36.67
CA ALA A 3 -30.17 7.83 -35.23
C ALA A 3 -29.36 9.12 -34.99
N ILE A 4 -29.92 10.14 -34.33
CA ILE A 4 -29.96 10.37 -32.88
C ILE A 4 -28.58 10.31 -32.20
N LYS A 5 -28.08 11.52 -31.93
CA LYS A 5 -27.20 11.99 -30.84
C LYS A 5 -25.89 11.22 -30.58
N LYS A 6 -24.80 11.81 -31.08
CA LYS A 6 -23.47 11.76 -30.44
C LYS A 6 -23.43 12.77 -29.29
N LEU A 7 -23.19 12.29 -28.08
CA LEU A 7 -22.50 12.95 -26.97
C LEU A 7 -22.40 11.91 -25.85
N GLU A 8 -21.23 11.86 -25.21
CA GLU A 8 -20.79 10.93 -24.14
C GLU A 8 -19.88 9.78 -24.61
N ASP A 9 -18.65 10.17 -24.97
CA ASP A 9 -17.48 9.28 -24.88
C ASP A 9 -16.74 9.58 -23.57
N GLU A 10 -16.22 8.48 -22.99
CA GLU A 10 -15.24 8.35 -21.91
C GLU A 10 -15.73 8.36 -20.44
N PHE A 11 -15.31 7.27 -19.76
CA PHE A 11 -15.36 7.02 -18.32
C PHE A 11 -16.65 6.42 -17.73
N LEU A 12 -17.01 5.23 -18.21
CA LEU A 12 -17.62 4.21 -17.37
C LEU A 12 -16.67 3.01 -17.29
N LEU A 13 -16.06 2.85 -16.11
CA LEU A 13 -15.46 1.59 -15.69
C LEU A 13 -16.61 0.59 -15.53
N GLU A 14 -16.92 -0.12 -16.61
CA GLU A 14 -17.66 -1.36 -16.54
C GLU A 14 -16.80 -2.37 -15.75
N VAL A 15 -17.30 -2.74 -14.58
CA VAL A 15 -16.85 -3.93 -13.87
C VAL A 15 -17.41 -5.10 -14.65
N ASP A 16 -16.66 -5.56 -15.66
CA ASP A 16 -17.06 -6.69 -16.48
C ASP A 16 -16.60 -7.99 -15.79
N ASP A 17 -17.59 -8.77 -15.36
CA ASP A 17 -17.53 -9.99 -14.53
C ASP A 17 -16.90 -11.21 -15.25
N LYS A 18 -16.00 -10.96 -16.22
CA LYS A 18 -15.37 -11.98 -17.09
C LYS A 18 -13.90 -11.75 -17.42
N SER A 19 -13.20 -10.87 -16.72
CA SER A 19 -11.75 -10.74 -16.90
C SER A 19 -10.99 -11.78 -16.08
N GLN A 20 -10.80 -12.97 -16.67
CA GLN A 20 -9.67 -13.84 -16.32
C GLN A 20 -8.38 -13.02 -16.49
N VAL A 21 -7.80 -12.56 -15.39
CA VAL A 21 -6.43 -12.06 -15.41
C VAL A 21 -5.52 -13.27 -15.60
N PHE A 22 -4.96 -13.38 -16.79
CA PHE A 22 -3.94 -14.37 -17.14
C PHE A 22 -2.79 -14.29 -16.12
N LEU A 23 -2.68 -15.33 -15.29
CA LEU A 23 -1.49 -15.67 -14.52
C LEU A 23 -0.47 -16.23 -15.51
N ASP A 24 0.12 -15.36 -16.34
CA ASP A 24 1.22 -15.78 -17.18
C ASP A 24 2.46 -16.00 -16.31
N SER A 25 2.67 -17.29 -16.02
CA SER A 25 3.95 -17.94 -15.72
C SER A 25 4.77 -17.30 -14.60
N PHE A 26 4.31 -17.44 -13.35
CA PHE A 26 5.18 -17.30 -12.19
C PHE A 26 5.61 -18.68 -11.69
N ASN A 27 6.92 -18.92 -11.70
CA ASN A 27 7.58 -20.18 -11.36
C ASN A 27 6.95 -20.85 -10.12
N SER A 28 6.50 -22.09 -10.33
CA SER A 28 5.78 -22.94 -9.39
C SER A 28 6.59 -23.43 -8.19
N GLU A 29 7.86 -23.06 -8.05
CA GLU A 29 8.72 -23.59 -6.99
C GLU A 29 8.61 -22.85 -5.66
N VAL A 30 7.87 -21.73 -5.60
CA VAL A 30 7.77 -20.97 -4.36
C VAL A 30 6.40 -20.30 -4.15
N ASP A 31 5.30 -21.06 -4.31
CA ASP A 31 3.97 -20.60 -3.87
C ASP A 31 3.78 -20.87 -2.38
N TYR A 32 4.07 -19.86 -1.54
CA TYR A 32 3.86 -19.93 -0.09
C TYR A 32 2.37 -19.78 0.33
N GLY A 33 1.43 -20.19 -0.53
CA GLY A 33 -0.01 -20.11 -0.30
C GLY A 33 -0.61 -18.70 -0.37
N LEU A 34 0.19 -17.69 -0.75
CA LEU A 34 -0.27 -16.30 -0.87
C LEU A 34 -1.04 -16.07 -2.17
N THR A 35 -0.75 -16.82 -3.23
CA THR A 35 -1.47 -16.76 -4.51
C THR A 35 -2.94 -17.16 -4.32
N GLN A 36 -3.23 -18.17 -3.49
CA GLN A 36 -4.60 -18.52 -3.14
C GLN A 36 -5.32 -17.40 -2.36
N VAL A 37 -4.64 -16.73 -1.42
CA VAL A 37 -5.22 -15.62 -0.64
C VAL A 37 -5.49 -14.39 -1.53
N PHE A 38 -4.60 -14.08 -2.47
CA PHE A 38 -4.77 -12.96 -3.41
C PHE A 38 -5.86 -13.24 -4.46
N SER A 39 -5.94 -14.45 -5.01
CA SER A 39 -7.01 -14.85 -5.95
C SER A 39 -8.38 -14.94 -5.28
N ARG A 40 -8.44 -15.33 -4.01
CA ARG A 40 -9.67 -15.42 -3.22
C ARG A 40 -10.20 -14.06 -2.76
N CYS A 41 -9.33 -13.06 -2.67
CA CYS A 41 -9.68 -11.66 -2.41
C CYS A 41 -10.58 -11.06 -3.49
N LEU A 42 -10.54 -11.60 -4.71
CA LEU A 42 -11.42 -11.17 -5.81
C LEU A 42 -12.81 -11.83 -5.76
N LEU A 43 -13.04 -12.84 -4.91
CA LEU A 43 -14.27 -13.65 -4.93
C LEU A 43 -15.02 -13.82 -3.60
N GLU A 44 -14.48 -13.43 -2.44
CA GLU A 44 -15.15 -13.72 -1.16
C GLU A 44 -15.72 -12.51 -0.41
N LYS A 45 -17.01 -12.65 -0.05
CA LYS A 45 -17.82 -11.75 0.78
C LYS A 45 -17.35 -11.63 2.24
N ASP A 46 -16.19 -12.19 2.61
CA ASP A 46 -15.76 -12.34 4.01
C ASP A 46 -14.30 -11.92 4.23
N VAL A 47 -14.07 -10.61 4.15
CA VAL A 47 -12.75 -9.94 4.28
C VAL A 47 -11.99 -10.35 5.56
N ASN A 48 -12.69 -10.71 6.63
CA ASN A 48 -12.08 -11.11 7.90
C ASN A 48 -11.34 -12.45 7.79
N ARG A 49 -11.90 -13.40 7.03
CA ARG A 49 -11.28 -14.71 6.81
C ARG A 49 -9.97 -14.58 6.03
N VAL A 50 -10.00 -13.79 4.96
CA VAL A 50 -8.81 -13.50 4.12
C VAL A 50 -7.68 -12.87 4.96
N LYS A 51 -8.03 -11.91 5.83
CA LYS A 51 -7.05 -11.26 6.73
C LYS A 51 -6.43 -12.25 7.73
N MET A 52 -7.23 -13.16 8.27
CA MET A 52 -6.77 -14.19 9.21
C MET A 52 -5.83 -15.20 8.52
N GLU A 53 -6.19 -15.66 7.32
CA GLU A 53 -5.36 -16.57 6.52
C GLU A 53 -4.03 -15.90 6.12
N TYR A 54 -4.06 -14.62 5.69
CA TYR A 54 -2.84 -13.85 5.39
C TYR A 54 -1.90 -13.73 6.61
N LYS A 55 -2.45 -13.38 7.77
CA LYS A 55 -1.68 -13.25 9.02
C LYS A 55 -1.03 -14.57 9.42
N ARG A 56 -1.78 -15.67 9.32
CA ARG A 56 -1.28 -17.02 9.60
C ARG A 56 -0.14 -17.40 8.67
N ASN A 57 -0.29 -17.13 7.37
CA ASN A 57 0.74 -17.44 6.38
C ASN A 57 2.01 -16.64 6.63
N LEU A 58 1.93 -15.34 6.93
CA LEU A 58 3.11 -14.53 7.27
C LEU A 58 3.85 -15.05 8.51
N GLN A 59 3.12 -15.53 9.52
CA GLN A 59 3.72 -16.08 10.74
C GLN A 59 4.37 -17.46 10.52
N GLN A 60 3.92 -18.20 9.52
CA GLN A 60 4.38 -19.55 9.19
C GLN A 60 5.47 -19.57 8.11
N CYS A 61 5.61 -18.48 7.33
CA CYS A 61 6.65 -18.34 6.32
C CYS A 61 8.00 -17.98 6.96
N ASN A 62 9.00 -18.86 6.83
CA ASN A 62 10.37 -18.63 7.29
C ASN A 62 11.13 -17.51 6.53
N LYS A 63 10.50 -16.85 5.54
CA LYS A 63 11.18 -15.89 4.65
C LYS A 63 10.25 -14.76 4.22
N VAL A 64 10.01 -13.81 5.13
CA VAL A 64 9.38 -12.51 4.81
C VAL A 64 10.48 -11.48 4.56
N GLU A 65 10.42 -10.78 3.43
CA GLU A 65 11.36 -9.72 3.05
C GLU A 65 10.71 -8.34 3.21
N PHE A 66 11.46 -7.38 3.78
CA PHE A 66 11.04 -5.99 3.87
C PHE A 66 11.72 -5.15 2.79
N VAL A 67 10.93 -4.37 2.05
CA VAL A 67 11.41 -3.48 0.99
C VAL A 67 11.08 -2.03 1.33
N ASN A 68 12.08 -1.16 1.34
CA ASN A 68 11.88 0.26 1.61
C ASN A 68 11.46 1.00 0.34
N CYS A 69 10.28 1.63 0.37
CA CYS A 69 9.73 2.47 -0.69
C CYS A 69 9.76 3.96 -0.32
N THR A 70 10.55 4.35 0.68
CA THR A 70 10.68 5.73 1.16
C THR A 70 12.07 6.31 0.81
N PRO A 71 12.23 7.64 0.76
CA PRO A 71 13.52 8.25 0.42
C PRO A 71 14.53 8.20 1.56
N HIS A 72 14.09 7.94 2.79
CA HIS A 72 14.94 7.93 3.97
C HIS A 72 15.31 6.50 4.36
N GLN A 73 16.45 6.35 5.01
CA GLN A 73 16.83 5.09 5.63
C GLN A 73 15.82 4.72 6.72
N ILE A 74 15.38 3.47 6.73
CA ILE A 74 14.47 2.94 7.75
C ILE A 74 15.26 1.98 8.62
N ARG A 75 15.33 2.29 9.91
CA ARG A 75 15.92 1.42 10.92
C ARG A 75 14.88 1.04 11.96
N VAL A 76 14.72 -0.27 12.19
CA VAL A 76 13.90 -0.81 13.28
C VAL A 76 14.83 -1.35 14.35
N LEU A 77 14.65 -0.86 15.58
CA LEU A 77 15.49 -1.18 16.73
C LEU A 77 14.70 -1.98 17.75
N GLY A 78 15.18 -3.18 18.06
CA GLY A 78 14.65 -4.01 19.14
C GLY A 78 15.18 -3.61 20.51
N ASP A 79 15.11 -4.55 21.44
CA ASP A 79 15.62 -4.37 22.80
C ASP A 79 17.10 -4.01 22.79
N ASN A 80 17.51 -3.17 23.75
CA ASN A 80 18.88 -2.66 23.88
C ASN A 80 19.43 -2.01 22.59
N ASN A 81 18.55 -1.43 21.75
CA ASN A 81 18.91 -0.82 20.47
C ASN A 81 19.55 -1.79 19.45
N LYS A 82 19.29 -3.10 19.58
CA LYS A 82 19.71 -4.07 18.56
C LYS A 82 19.02 -3.75 17.23
N VAL A 83 19.79 -3.61 16.16
CA VAL A 83 19.25 -3.38 14.82
C VAL A 83 18.54 -4.66 14.34
N LEU A 84 17.21 -4.59 14.18
CA LEU A 84 16.40 -5.67 13.64
C LEU A 84 16.21 -5.53 12.12
N LEU A 85 16.16 -4.28 11.65
CA LEU A 85 16.03 -3.96 10.23
C LEU A 85 16.82 -2.68 9.94
N ASP A 86 17.58 -2.67 8.85
CA ASP A 86 18.24 -1.47 8.34
C ASP A 86 18.16 -1.46 6.81
N LEU A 87 17.27 -0.62 6.26
CA LEU A 87 17.03 -0.51 4.83
C LEU A 87 17.38 0.89 4.35
N LYS A 88 18.21 0.96 3.31
CA LYS A 88 18.56 2.22 2.65
C LYS A 88 17.32 2.86 2.01
N GLY A 89 17.31 4.19 1.96
CA GLY A 89 16.30 4.93 1.20
C GLY A 89 16.47 4.77 -0.30
N ILE A 90 15.39 5.01 -1.05
CA ILE A 90 15.38 4.90 -2.51
C ILE A 90 15.20 6.26 -3.20
N LYS A 91 15.74 6.39 -4.42
CA LYS A 91 15.67 7.64 -5.20
C LYS A 91 14.27 7.95 -5.72
N ASN A 92 13.47 6.93 -6.02
CA ASN A 92 12.13 7.07 -6.60
C ASN A 92 11.06 6.48 -5.66
N PRO A 93 10.72 7.17 -4.54
CA PRO A 93 9.82 6.63 -3.54
C PRO A 93 8.36 6.58 -3.99
N ALA A 94 7.58 5.72 -3.34
CA ALA A 94 6.13 5.68 -3.50
C ALA A 94 5.53 7.02 -3.09
N ARG A 95 4.69 7.60 -3.95
CA ARG A 95 4.14 8.94 -3.75
C ARG A 95 2.65 9.00 -4.07
N VAL A 96 1.93 9.75 -3.26
CA VAL A 96 0.53 10.10 -3.53
C VAL A 96 0.50 11.47 -4.24
N SER A 97 -0.10 11.53 -5.42
CA SER A 97 -0.49 12.79 -6.06
C SER A 97 -1.98 13.03 -5.83
N GLN A 98 -2.37 14.31 -5.77
CA GLN A 98 -3.76 14.72 -5.62
C GLN A 98 -4.17 15.52 -6.85
N LYS A 99 -5.22 15.08 -7.54
CA LYS A 99 -5.91 15.91 -8.52
C LYS A 99 -7.11 16.55 -7.84
N LYS A 100 -7.17 17.88 -7.84
CA LYS A 100 -8.31 18.64 -7.33
C LYS A 100 -9.26 18.91 -8.49
N GLU A 101 -10.53 18.56 -8.33
CA GLU A 101 -11.57 18.92 -9.30
C GLU A 101 -12.66 19.80 -8.66
N GLU A 102 -13.09 20.76 -9.49
CA GLU A 102 -14.15 21.77 -9.39
C GLU A 102 -14.30 22.67 -8.16
N LYS A 103 -14.68 23.93 -8.47
CA LYS A 103 -15.06 25.01 -7.57
C LYS A 103 -16.58 25.21 -7.66
N MET A 104 -17.31 24.91 -6.60
CA MET A 104 -18.65 25.46 -6.40
C MET A 104 -18.57 26.73 -5.54
N LYS A 105 -19.61 27.56 -5.52
CA LYS A 105 -19.74 28.65 -4.54
C LYS A 105 -20.87 28.32 -3.57
N VAL A 106 -20.59 28.28 -2.28
CA VAL A 106 -21.59 28.17 -1.21
C VAL A 106 -21.66 29.55 -0.53
N GLY A 107 -22.78 30.26 -0.68
CA GLY A 107 -22.93 31.61 -0.12
C GLY A 107 -21.92 32.64 -0.67
N GLY A 108 -21.48 32.49 -1.92
CA GLY A 108 -20.41 33.29 -2.52
C GLY A 108 -18.99 32.81 -2.23
N VAL A 109 -18.81 31.88 -1.29
CA VAL A 109 -17.51 31.31 -0.90
C VAL A 109 -17.13 30.17 -1.84
N PRO A 110 -15.96 30.19 -2.50
CA PRO A 110 -15.51 29.09 -3.34
C PRO A 110 -15.20 27.84 -2.49
N VAL A 111 -15.95 26.77 -2.71
CA VAL A 111 -15.76 25.43 -2.14
C VAL A 111 -15.27 24.51 -3.25
N ILE A 112 -14.21 23.74 -3.02
CA ILE A 112 -13.70 22.77 -4.00
C ILE A 112 -14.01 21.33 -3.56
N THR A 113 -14.35 20.43 -4.49
CA THR A 113 -14.55 19.01 -4.13
C THR A 113 -14.25 18.03 -5.28
N LYS A 114 -13.04 17.47 -5.25
CA LYS A 114 -12.73 16.03 -5.34
C LYS A 114 -11.22 15.90 -5.30
N ASN A 115 -10.70 15.10 -4.36
CA ASN A 115 -9.28 14.80 -4.26
C ASN A 115 -9.07 13.37 -4.79
N THR A 116 -8.91 13.21 -6.10
CA THR A 116 -8.47 11.91 -6.64
C THR A 116 -7.02 11.71 -6.22
N ARG A 117 -6.78 10.70 -5.38
CA ARG A 117 -5.46 10.33 -4.89
C ARG A 117 -4.91 9.22 -5.76
N ILE A 118 -3.84 9.50 -6.50
CA ILE A 118 -3.18 8.51 -7.35
C ILE A 118 -1.86 8.16 -6.66
N VAL A 119 -1.61 6.86 -6.44
CA VAL A 119 -0.32 6.39 -5.93
C VAL A 119 0.54 5.94 -7.09
N SER A 120 1.75 6.50 -7.19
CA SER A 120 2.76 6.12 -8.17
C SER A 120 4.00 5.53 -7.49
N ASN A 121 4.85 4.88 -8.28
CA ASN A 121 6.12 4.28 -7.86
C ASN A 121 5.99 3.26 -6.71
N LEU A 122 4.85 2.60 -6.61
CA LEU A 122 4.61 1.52 -5.67
C LEU A 122 4.45 0.20 -6.44
N PRO A 123 5.31 -0.81 -6.22
CA PRO A 123 5.16 -2.10 -6.88
C PRO A 123 3.83 -2.79 -6.53
N SER A 124 3.35 -3.64 -7.44
CA SER A 124 2.24 -4.55 -7.17
C SER A 124 2.56 -5.48 -5.98
N PRO A 125 1.55 -5.91 -5.21
CA PRO A 125 1.74 -6.86 -4.12
C PRO A 125 2.46 -8.13 -4.59
N ARG A 126 3.38 -8.64 -3.77
CA ARG A 126 4.10 -9.89 -4.04
C ARG A 126 4.08 -10.81 -2.81
N PRO A 127 3.91 -12.13 -3.01
CA PRO A 127 4.07 -13.11 -1.95
C PRO A 127 5.37 -12.93 -1.16
N GLY A 128 5.30 -12.97 0.17
CA GLY A 128 6.45 -12.92 1.07
C GLY A 128 7.11 -11.55 1.23
N ILE A 129 6.55 -10.48 0.63
CA ILE A 129 7.16 -9.14 0.67
C ILE A 129 6.26 -8.16 1.40
N ILE A 130 6.86 -7.40 2.30
CA ILE A 130 6.24 -6.27 3.00
C ILE A 130 6.92 -4.98 2.56
N TYR A 131 6.14 -4.05 2.00
CA TYR A 131 6.64 -2.76 1.57
C TYR A 131 6.51 -1.72 2.68
N ILE A 132 7.61 -1.08 3.02
CA ILE A 132 7.65 0.06 3.94
C ILE A 132 7.44 1.33 3.14
N VAL A 133 6.33 2.01 3.39
CA VAL A 133 5.93 3.26 2.74
C VAL A 133 5.78 4.37 3.76
N SER A 134 5.52 5.61 3.31
CA SER A 134 5.12 6.67 4.24
C SER A 134 3.73 6.39 4.83
N GLY A 135 3.46 6.90 6.03
CA GLY A 135 2.13 6.80 6.64
C GLY A 135 1.02 7.35 5.75
N PHE A 136 1.31 8.35 4.93
CA PHE A 136 0.36 8.92 3.98
C PHE A 136 0.01 7.98 2.82
N VAL A 137 1.00 7.30 2.25
CA VAL A 137 0.79 6.28 1.21
C VAL A 137 0.01 5.10 1.79
N LYS A 138 0.42 4.61 2.97
CA LYS A 138 -0.28 3.55 3.68
C LYS A 138 -1.76 3.90 3.93
N ASN A 139 -2.03 5.09 4.45
CA ASN A 139 -3.40 5.52 4.76
C ASN A 139 -4.25 5.70 3.49
N THR A 140 -3.62 6.08 2.38
CA THR A 140 -4.28 6.17 1.07
C THR A 140 -4.63 4.80 0.52
N LEU A 141 -3.78 3.78 0.76
CA LEU A 141 -3.98 2.39 0.31
C LEU A 141 -4.28 1.44 1.49
N ASN A 142 -5.24 1.82 2.35
CA ASN A 142 -5.58 1.08 3.56
C ASN A 142 -6.07 -0.37 3.31
N HIS A 143 -6.48 -0.69 2.07
CA HIS A 143 -6.88 -2.01 1.64
C HIS A 143 -5.69 -2.95 1.36
N ARG A 144 -4.48 -2.43 1.15
CA ARG A 144 -3.30 -3.26 0.89
C ARG A 144 -2.74 -3.87 2.19
N MET A 145 -2.79 -5.19 2.26
CA MET A 145 -2.35 -5.95 3.44
C MET A 145 -0.83 -6.09 3.54
N ASP A 146 -0.09 -5.78 2.49
CA ASP A 146 1.38 -5.87 2.40
C ASP A 146 2.13 -4.55 2.66
N LEU A 147 1.42 -3.46 3.00
CA LEU A 147 2.03 -2.16 3.32
C LEU A 147 2.16 -1.92 4.83
N VAL A 148 3.29 -1.38 5.25
CA VAL A 148 3.50 -0.87 6.62
C VAL A 148 4.20 0.50 6.56
N ALA A 149 4.15 1.25 7.66
CA ALA A 149 4.86 2.52 7.79
C ALA A 149 5.70 2.55 9.07
N PRO A 150 6.83 3.28 9.11
CA PRO A 150 7.54 3.49 10.37
C PRO A 150 6.62 4.20 11.38
N ASP A 151 6.56 3.69 12.61
CA ASP A 151 5.84 4.38 13.69
C ASP A 151 6.71 5.53 14.21
N THR A 152 6.35 6.74 13.82
CA THR A 152 7.02 7.97 14.23
C THR A 152 6.37 8.65 15.45
N CYS A 153 5.49 7.97 16.20
CA CYS A 153 4.98 8.45 17.48
C CYS A 153 6.06 8.48 18.56
N ALA A 154 5.85 9.30 19.59
CA ALA A 154 6.85 9.58 20.63
C ALA A 154 7.31 8.34 21.42
N ASP A 155 6.46 7.32 21.53
CA ASP A 155 6.73 6.05 22.20
C ASP A 155 7.53 5.05 21.35
N SER A 156 7.57 5.24 20.03
CA SER A 156 8.31 4.38 19.11
C SER A 156 9.62 4.99 18.60
N VAL A 157 9.71 6.32 18.50
CA VAL A 157 10.91 6.99 17.99
C VAL A 157 12.09 6.81 18.92
N VAL A 158 13.22 6.38 18.37
CA VAL A 158 14.50 6.27 19.08
C VAL A 158 15.40 7.40 18.62
N LYS A 159 15.93 8.17 19.57
CA LYS A 159 16.86 9.28 19.32
C LYS A 159 18.24 8.97 19.87
N ASP A 160 19.27 9.54 19.26
CA ASP A 160 20.62 9.55 19.83
C ASP A 160 20.77 10.63 20.93
N GLY A 161 21.98 10.76 21.47
CA GLY A 161 22.33 11.75 22.49
C GLY A 161 22.19 13.21 22.04
N GLU A 162 22.13 13.47 20.74
CA GLU A 162 21.89 14.79 20.16
C GLU A 162 20.40 15.03 19.83
N GLY A 163 19.53 14.06 20.14
CA GLY A 163 18.10 14.15 19.87
C GLY A 163 17.71 13.84 18.42
N LYS A 164 18.64 13.37 17.58
CA LYS A 164 18.36 13.00 16.19
C LYS A 164 17.77 11.61 16.13
N ILE A 165 16.78 11.41 15.24
CA ILE A 165 16.12 10.12 15.07
C ILE A 165 17.10 9.12 14.45
N VAL A 166 17.36 8.03 15.17
CA VAL A 166 18.23 6.91 14.72
C VAL A 166 17.45 5.67 14.32
N GLY A 167 16.15 5.62 14.60
CA GLY A 167 15.27 4.53 14.21
C GLY A 167 13.91 4.57 14.91
N VAL A 168 13.13 3.52 14.71
CA VAL A 168 11.82 3.31 15.35
C VAL A 168 11.78 1.95 16.04
N ARG A 169 10.92 1.77 17.04
CA ARG A 169 10.71 0.48 17.71
C ARG A 169 9.81 -0.45 16.93
N ARG A 170 8.85 0.09 16.19
CA ARG A 170 7.82 -0.68 15.50
C ARG A 170 7.37 -0.04 14.19
N LEU A 171 6.66 -0.85 13.41
CA LEU A 171 5.99 -0.43 12.18
C LEU A 171 4.47 -0.46 12.40
N ILE A 172 3.77 0.49 11.80
CA ILE A 172 2.30 0.58 11.82
C ILE A 172 1.73 -0.14 10.61
N LYS A 173 0.69 -0.94 10.85
CA LYS A 173 -0.08 -1.66 9.84
C LYS A 173 -1.35 -0.92 9.45
#